data_AF-A0A954Q0M1-F1
#
_entry.id   AF-A0A954Q0M1-F1
#
_cell.length_a   1.000
_cell.length_b   1.000
_cell.length_c   1.000
_cell.angle_alpha   90.00
_cell.angle_beta   90.00
_cell.angle_gamma   90.00
#
_symmetry.space_group_name_H-M   'P 1'
#
loop_
_entity.id
_entity.type
_entity.pdbx_description
1 polymer ?
#
loop_
_entity_poly.entity_id
_entity_poly.type
_entity_poly.pdbx_seq_one_letter_code
_entity_poly.pdbx_strand_id
1 'polypeptide(L)'
;MEVLLADYDSSYSNSAFASRSHKSAFGSFHPNVVTIRLDFPRGSWLKPWEIERFLKDNKDEDVRARKAIESFAYFHELRHFHDYFGTFAGINLFVNFLQIVREFAALSDAIRSVGLTWELPITRWAQRPDCPEPIRLFVHKYRVMSFARDVFLGRLLIAVEEGTTDDVWRTVSAPEIGMEFPVFASLARRINHETGKHHDVTVWQPLGFEALVEGTAQALQRTYLEGFWPESVVDTAWKLLMEFTGQSEFHVPKTALPYNLTDLLVSKFARQRGRPVWERDSLLKLTDNALMQSRLQLNATDVPSPIPDRKATNIEVVSRHPGAVFVGAMESADWALNKPVAALELSSEWLKSIRDSFADCEHPKQAVADPDASAIDVVEAFVRHEIIVPLLEVRVRYGADVFCNTANYFSHRKEFPEPIITSHHNDFETAKGVDDRILKKWAEFCLMANAMEQLLDGKEVIACPRAYSLIPAFEFFQMAEGGCTKHIQGRTCQTWTLGMLSSLPNCGFRNVVRTIALEN
;
A
#
# COMPACT_ATOMS: atom_id res chain seq x y z
N MET A 1 10.59 23.91 -6.16
CA MET A 1 9.23 23.50 -5.75
C MET A 1 8.98 24.16 -4.41
N GLU A 2 8.05 25.12 -4.37
CA GLU A 2 7.75 25.90 -3.15
C GLU A 2 6.60 25.23 -2.41
N VAL A 3 6.78 24.91 -1.12
CA VAL A 3 5.75 24.31 -0.27
C VAL A 3 5.53 25.23 0.92
N LEU A 4 4.28 25.66 1.13
CA LEU A 4 3.88 26.56 2.21
C LEU A 4 3.47 25.77 3.46
N LEU A 5 4.05 26.10 4.61
CA LEU A 5 3.72 25.46 5.89
C LEU A 5 2.87 26.39 6.78
N ALA A 6 1.83 25.84 7.44
CA ALA A 6 1.06 26.46 8.53
C ALA A 6 1.13 25.60 9.81
N ASP A 7 0.88 26.22 10.97
CA ASP A 7 1.15 25.68 12.32
C ASP A 7 0.37 24.38 12.64
N TYR A 8 1.04 23.43 13.31
CA TYR A 8 0.59 22.04 13.47
C TYR A 8 0.17 21.70 14.91
N ASP A 9 -0.95 20.96 15.04
CA ASP A 9 -1.45 20.36 16.28
C ASP A 9 -1.26 18.82 16.26
N SER A 10 -0.80 18.27 17.38
CA SER A 10 -0.12 16.96 17.51
C SER A 10 -1.03 15.74 17.73
N SER A 11 -2.35 15.88 17.57
CA SER A 11 -3.31 14.82 17.87
C SER A 11 -4.01 14.28 16.61
N TYR A 12 -3.43 13.29 15.91
CA TYR A 12 -4.15 12.56 14.86
C TYR A 12 -3.90 11.05 14.87
N SER A 13 -5.00 10.31 14.78
CA SER A 13 -5.13 8.87 15.04
C SER A 13 -4.59 7.97 13.92
N ASN A 14 -4.00 6.86 14.36
CA ASN A 14 -3.54 5.73 13.54
C ASN A 14 -4.74 4.90 13.08
N SER A 15 -5.21 5.09 11.84
CA SER A 15 -6.14 4.15 11.22
C SER A 15 -5.46 3.34 10.13
N ALA A 16 -5.33 2.03 10.33
CA ALA A 16 -4.66 1.12 9.40
C ALA A 16 -5.42 0.92 8.07
N PHE A 17 -6.75 1.09 8.05
CA PHE A 17 -7.57 0.92 6.83
C PHE A 17 -7.66 2.19 5.99
N ALA A 18 -7.15 3.31 6.52
CA ALA A 18 -6.48 4.22 5.62
C ALA A 18 -5.12 3.58 5.28
N SER A 19 -5.13 2.64 4.32
CA SER A 19 -4.31 2.96 3.17
C SER A 19 -4.75 4.38 2.82
N ARG A 20 -3.99 5.39 3.27
CA ARG A 20 -3.91 6.63 2.54
C ARG A 20 -3.23 6.25 1.22
N SER A 21 -3.85 5.35 0.44
CA SER A 21 -3.78 5.40 -0.99
C SER A 21 -4.09 6.86 -1.22
N HIS A 22 -3.08 7.60 -1.62
CA HIS A 22 -3.32 8.94 -2.07
C HIS A 22 -4.49 8.80 -3.03
N LYS A 23 -5.66 9.34 -2.68
CA LYS A 23 -6.76 9.45 -3.64
C LYS A 23 -6.22 10.44 -4.65
N SER A 24 -5.43 9.94 -5.59
CA SER A 24 -5.20 10.63 -6.82
C SER A 24 -6.58 10.78 -7.44
N ALA A 25 -6.82 11.84 -8.18
CA ALA A 25 -8.10 12.02 -8.85
C ALA A 25 -8.42 10.91 -9.88
N PHE A 26 -7.52 9.92 -10.05
CA PHE A 26 -7.53 8.98 -11.17
C PHE A 26 -7.45 7.51 -10.75
N GLY A 27 -6.89 7.18 -9.58
CA GLY A 27 -6.78 5.79 -9.13
C GLY A 27 -6.08 5.58 -7.78
N SER A 28 -6.12 4.33 -7.32
CA SER A 28 -5.46 3.87 -6.09
C SER A 28 -5.29 2.35 -6.07
N PHE A 29 -4.12 1.89 -5.63
CA PHE A 29 -3.86 0.48 -5.29
C PHE A 29 -4.10 0.22 -3.80
N HIS A 30 -4.81 -0.86 -3.50
CA HIS A 30 -5.14 -1.31 -2.14
C HIS A 30 -4.53 -2.68 -1.86
N PRO A 31 -3.31 -2.75 -1.29
CA PRO A 31 -2.55 -4.00 -1.17
C PRO A 31 -3.23 -5.05 -0.28
N ASN A 32 -3.83 -4.62 0.83
CA ASN A 32 -4.45 -5.50 1.82
C ASN A 32 -5.66 -6.28 1.26
N VAL A 33 -6.31 -5.77 0.22
CA VAL A 33 -7.47 -6.40 -0.45
C VAL A 33 -7.17 -6.76 -1.90
N VAL A 34 -5.92 -6.64 -2.33
CA VAL A 34 -5.43 -7.05 -3.66
C VAL A 34 -6.27 -6.44 -4.80
N THR A 35 -6.58 -5.15 -4.67
CA THR A 35 -7.51 -4.45 -5.58
C THR A 35 -6.89 -3.17 -6.10
N ILE A 36 -7.15 -2.86 -7.38
CA ILE A 36 -6.90 -1.55 -7.97
C ILE A 36 -8.24 -0.84 -8.14
N ARG A 37 -8.30 0.44 -7.80
CA ARG A 37 -9.41 1.34 -8.11
C ARG A 37 -8.97 2.36 -9.13
N LEU A 38 -9.78 2.56 -10.15
CA LEU A 38 -9.62 3.58 -11.17
C LEU A 38 -10.89 4.43 -11.22
N ASP A 39 -10.75 5.75 -11.14
CA ASP A 39 -11.89 6.67 -11.11
C ASP A 39 -12.38 7.07 -12.51
N PHE A 40 -12.21 6.16 -13.49
CA PHE A 40 -12.65 6.31 -14.87
C PHE A 40 -13.36 5.05 -15.39
N PRO A 41 -14.17 5.15 -16.46
CA PRO A 41 -14.89 4.00 -17.03
C PRO A 41 -13.97 2.89 -17.54
N ARG A 42 -14.50 1.66 -17.59
CA ARG A 42 -13.80 0.52 -18.17
C ARG A 42 -13.45 0.76 -19.65
N GLY A 43 -12.27 0.31 -20.07
CA GLY A 43 -11.77 0.51 -21.44
C GLY A 43 -11.41 1.95 -21.79
N SER A 44 -11.28 2.83 -20.80
CA SER A 44 -10.89 4.22 -21.02
C SER A 44 -9.39 4.38 -21.30
N TRP A 45 -8.52 3.45 -20.97
CA TRP A 45 -7.10 3.56 -21.32
C TRP A 45 -6.84 2.99 -22.72
N LEU A 46 -5.81 3.51 -23.38
CA LEU A 46 -5.41 3.06 -24.71
C LEU A 46 -4.18 2.17 -24.63
N LYS A 47 -4.19 1.09 -25.42
CA LYS A 47 -2.98 0.31 -25.69
C LYS A 47 -2.07 1.11 -26.62
N PRO A 48 -0.74 0.86 -26.62
CA PRO A 48 0.21 1.60 -27.46
C PRO A 48 -0.22 1.76 -28.94
N TRP A 49 -0.71 0.69 -29.56
CA TRP A 49 -1.16 0.72 -30.97
C TRP A 49 -2.51 1.42 -31.20
N GLU A 50 -3.27 1.69 -30.14
CA GLU A 50 -4.55 2.40 -30.21
C GLU A 50 -4.37 3.92 -30.12
N ILE A 51 -3.24 4.38 -29.56
CA ILE A 51 -2.91 5.79 -29.36
C ILE A 51 -2.82 6.51 -30.70
N GLU A 52 -2.13 5.94 -31.69
CA GLU A 52 -1.98 6.60 -33.00
C GLU A 52 -3.34 6.86 -33.68
N ARG A 53 -4.24 5.87 -33.64
CA ARG A 53 -5.61 6.02 -34.16
C ARG A 53 -6.36 7.10 -33.38
N PHE A 54 -6.30 7.04 -32.05
CA PHE A 54 -6.98 8.01 -31.20
C PHE A 54 -6.50 9.45 -31.44
N LEU A 55 -5.19 9.67 -31.62
CA LEU A 55 -4.61 10.97 -31.95
C LEU A 55 -5.06 11.47 -33.33
N LYS A 56 -5.29 10.57 -34.30
CA LYS A 56 -5.85 10.95 -35.60
C LYS A 56 -7.30 11.41 -35.46
N ASP A 57 -8.11 10.67 -34.71
CA ASP A 57 -9.55 10.86 -34.58
C ASP A 57 -9.94 12.03 -33.66
N ASN A 58 -9.09 12.37 -32.68
CA ASN A 58 -9.36 13.45 -31.72
C ASN A 58 -8.34 14.56 -31.94
N LYS A 59 -8.78 15.80 -32.16
CA LYS A 59 -7.89 16.97 -32.33
C LYS A 59 -7.78 17.86 -31.10
N ASP A 60 -8.72 17.74 -30.18
CA ASP A 60 -8.74 18.47 -28.91
C ASP A 60 -7.60 17.98 -28.00
N GLU A 61 -6.74 18.90 -27.57
CA GLU A 61 -5.56 18.60 -26.76
C GLU A 61 -5.92 18.23 -25.32
N ASP A 62 -6.98 18.81 -24.74
CA ASP A 62 -7.45 18.47 -23.39
C ASP A 62 -8.03 17.07 -23.36
N VAL A 63 -8.78 16.68 -24.40
CA VAL A 63 -9.30 15.31 -24.55
C VAL A 63 -8.14 14.33 -24.66
N ARG A 64 -7.10 14.66 -25.42
CA ARG A 64 -5.89 13.82 -25.53
C ARG A 64 -5.14 13.73 -24.21
N ALA A 65 -4.95 14.84 -23.52
CA ALA A 65 -4.26 14.89 -22.23
C ALA A 65 -5.00 14.07 -21.17
N ARG A 66 -6.34 14.20 -21.07
CA ARG A 66 -7.15 13.37 -20.18
C ARG A 66 -7.01 11.89 -20.50
N LYS A 67 -7.03 11.51 -21.78
CA LYS A 67 -6.85 10.11 -22.20
C LYS A 67 -5.46 9.56 -21.85
N ALA A 68 -4.44 10.41 -21.97
CA ALA A 68 -3.09 10.09 -21.54
C ALA A 68 -3.03 9.88 -20.03
N ILE A 69 -3.71 10.72 -19.24
CA ILE A 69 -3.83 10.58 -17.78
C ILE A 69 -4.54 9.29 -17.37
N GLU A 70 -5.66 8.93 -18.02
CA GLU A 70 -6.36 7.66 -17.76
C GLU A 70 -5.45 6.45 -18.01
N SER A 71 -4.74 6.45 -19.13
CA SER A 71 -3.77 5.39 -19.47
C SER A 71 -2.62 5.35 -18.46
N PHE A 72 -2.14 6.53 -18.05
CA PHE A 72 -1.14 6.69 -17.01
C PHE A 72 -1.58 6.02 -15.70
N ALA A 73 -2.73 6.43 -15.16
CA ALA A 73 -3.16 6.02 -13.83
C ALA A 73 -3.31 4.50 -13.74
N TYR A 74 -3.79 3.85 -14.80
CA TYR A 74 -3.83 2.40 -14.85
C TYR A 74 -2.44 1.75 -14.73
N PHE A 75 -1.47 2.17 -15.54
CA PHE A 75 -0.12 1.58 -15.48
C PHE A 75 0.62 1.90 -14.18
N HIS A 76 0.33 3.05 -13.59
CA HIS A 76 0.89 3.47 -12.30
C HIS A 76 0.40 2.56 -11.16
N GLU A 77 -0.91 2.39 -11.02
CA GLU A 77 -1.44 1.48 -9.98
C GLU A 77 -1.10 0.01 -10.26
N LEU A 78 -1.03 -0.39 -11.54
CA LEU A 78 -0.57 -1.73 -11.89
C LEU A 78 0.89 -1.94 -11.52
N ARG A 79 1.72 -0.90 -11.63
CA ARG A 79 3.12 -0.96 -11.19
C ARG A 79 3.22 -1.08 -9.68
N HIS A 80 2.41 -0.35 -8.91
CA HIS A 80 2.31 -0.53 -7.46
C HIS A 80 1.98 -1.98 -7.10
N PHE A 81 1.00 -2.57 -7.77
CA PHE A 81 0.63 -3.96 -7.60
C PHE A 81 1.80 -4.92 -7.87
N HIS A 82 2.50 -4.75 -9.00
CA HIS A 82 3.64 -5.61 -9.36
C HIS A 82 4.83 -5.44 -8.41
N ASP A 83 5.15 -4.23 -7.97
CA ASP A 83 6.23 -4.03 -7.00
C ASP A 83 5.85 -4.63 -5.64
N TYR A 84 4.58 -4.54 -5.24
CA TYR A 84 4.12 -5.10 -3.97
C TYR A 84 4.18 -6.63 -3.97
N PHE A 85 3.68 -7.31 -5.01
CA PHE A 85 3.67 -8.78 -5.03
C PHE A 85 4.85 -9.43 -5.74
N GLY A 86 5.67 -8.64 -6.43
CA GLY A 86 6.84 -9.10 -7.17
C GLY A 86 8.16 -8.80 -6.46
N THR A 87 8.13 -8.22 -5.25
CA THR A 87 9.32 -7.96 -4.43
C THR A 87 9.20 -8.55 -3.03
N PHE A 88 10.33 -8.89 -2.42
CA PHE A 88 10.35 -9.52 -1.10
C PHE A 88 9.75 -8.62 -0.01
N ALA A 89 10.00 -7.30 -0.08
CA ALA A 89 9.44 -6.33 0.85
C ALA A 89 7.91 -6.31 0.85
N GLY A 90 7.29 -6.22 -0.33
CA GLY A 90 5.82 -6.14 -0.43
C GLY A 90 5.14 -7.48 -0.13
N ILE A 91 5.70 -8.60 -0.59
CA ILE A 91 5.20 -9.94 -0.26
C ILE A 91 5.19 -10.14 1.26
N ASN A 92 6.27 -9.76 1.93
CA ASN A 92 6.38 -9.89 3.37
C ASN A 92 5.39 -8.98 4.13
N LEU A 93 5.15 -7.75 3.66
CA LEU A 93 4.07 -6.90 4.19
C LEU A 93 2.69 -7.56 4.08
N PHE A 94 2.40 -8.19 2.94
CA PHE A 94 1.14 -8.91 2.73
C PHE A 94 1.00 -10.13 3.65
N VAL A 95 2.05 -10.96 3.75
CA VAL A 95 2.04 -12.16 4.59
C VAL A 95 1.85 -11.80 6.06
N ASN A 96 2.52 -10.76 6.56
CA ASN A 96 2.31 -10.28 7.92
C ASN A 96 0.86 -9.83 8.15
N PHE A 97 0.27 -9.14 7.17
CA PHE A 97 -1.13 -8.72 7.25
C PHE A 97 -2.07 -9.91 7.34
N LEU A 98 -1.92 -10.91 6.47
CA LEU A 98 -2.68 -12.16 6.53
C LEU A 98 -2.55 -12.87 7.88
N GLN A 99 -1.33 -12.90 8.44
CA GLN A 99 -1.09 -13.51 9.75
C GLN A 99 -1.88 -12.81 10.86
N ILE A 100 -1.92 -11.47 10.87
CA ILE A 100 -2.71 -10.72 11.85
C ILE A 100 -4.21 -10.98 11.69
N VAL A 101 -4.72 -11.02 10.46
CA VAL A 101 -6.14 -11.34 10.20
C VAL A 101 -6.47 -12.75 10.68
N ARG A 102 -5.58 -13.72 10.47
CA ARG A 102 -5.72 -15.10 10.94
C ARG A 102 -5.72 -15.19 12.47
N GLU A 103 -4.79 -14.50 13.13
CA GLU A 103 -4.73 -14.44 14.60
C GLU A 103 -5.98 -13.80 15.19
N PHE A 104 -6.50 -12.74 14.57
CA PHE A 104 -7.75 -12.09 14.97
C PHE A 104 -8.96 -13.03 14.85
N ALA A 105 -9.07 -13.75 13.73
CA ALA A 105 -10.15 -14.70 13.51
C ALA A 105 -10.10 -15.84 14.54
N ALA A 106 -8.92 -16.44 14.74
CA ALA A 106 -8.72 -17.51 15.73
C ALA A 106 -9.03 -17.04 17.17
N LEU A 107 -8.60 -15.83 17.53
CA LEU A 107 -8.89 -15.26 18.84
C LEU A 107 -10.38 -14.97 19.02
N SER A 108 -11.07 -14.49 17.98
CA SER A 108 -12.51 -14.28 18.02
C SER A 108 -13.28 -15.59 18.22
N ASP A 109 -12.88 -16.67 17.54
CA ASP A 109 -13.47 -17.99 17.73
C ASP A 109 -13.22 -18.52 19.16
N ALA A 110 -12.02 -18.32 19.71
CA ALA A 110 -11.68 -18.71 21.08
C ALA A 110 -12.52 -17.97 22.12
N ILE A 111 -12.65 -16.65 22.01
CA ILE A 111 -13.47 -15.81 22.90
C ILE A 111 -14.95 -16.23 22.83
N ARG A 112 -15.48 -16.48 21.62
CA ARG A 112 -16.84 -16.97 21.41
C ARG A 112 -17.09 -18.32 22.09
N SER A 113 -16.12 -19.24 22.01
CA SER A 113 -16.25 -20.60 22.57
C SER A 113 -16.43 -20.61 24.10
N VAL A 114 -16.00 -19.54 24.78
CA VAL A 114 -16.14 -19.37 26.24
C VAL A 114 -17.26 -18.39 26.62
N GLY A 115 -18.11 -18.00 25.66
CA GLY A 115 -19.25 -17.11 25.91
C GLY A 115 -18.88 -15.66 26.17
N LEU A 116 -17.68 -15.23 25.75
CA LEU A 116 -17.24 -13.84 25.81
C LEU A 116 -17.51 -13.13 24.49
N THR A 117 -17.53 -11.80 24.54
CA THR A 117 -17.61 -10.92 23.36
C THR A 117 -16.52 -9.85 23.44
N TRP A 118 -16.18 -9.23 22.31
CA TRP A 118 -15.23 -8.11 22.35
C TRP A 118 -15.83 -6.90 23.05
N GLU A 119 -15.15 -6.38 24.06
CA GLU A 119 -15.50 -5.08 24.63
C GLU A 119 -14.89 -3.94 23.80
N LEU A 120 -15.72 -2.97 23.43
CA LEU A 120 -15.32 -1.82 22.61
C LEU A 120 -15.19 -0.55 23.47
N PRO A 121 -14.17 0.30 23.23
CA PRO A 121 -13.02 0.08 22.34
C PRO A 121 -12.06 -0.99 22.85
N ILE A 122 -11.61 -1.88 21.95
CA ILE A 122 -10.65 -2.95 22.29
C ILE A 122 -9.36 -2.37 22.87
N THR A 123 -8.93 -1.21 22.37
CA THR A 123 -7.71 -0.52 22.82
C THR A 123 -7.76 -0.09 24.29
N ARG A 124 -8.95 0.24 24.81
CA ARG A 124 -9.19 0.54 26.23
C ARG A 124 -9.39 -0.74 27.03
N TRP A 125 -10.11 -1.72 26.47
CA TRP A 125 -10.31 -3.01 27.13
C TRP A 125 -8.98 -3.70 27.44
N ALA A 126 -8.07 -3.76 26.47
CA ALA A 126 -6.76 -4.36 26.63
C ALA A 126 -5.87 -3.74 27.73
N GLN A 127 -6.21 -2.54 28.22
CA GLN A 127 -5.51 -1.89 29.33
C GLN A 127 -6.06 -2.27 30.70
N ARG A 128 -7.25 -2.88 30.76
CA ARG A 128 -7.90 -3.24 32.01
C ARG A 128 -7.35 -4.56 32.58
N PRO A 129 -7.29 -4.72 33.92
CA PRO A 129 -6.81 -5.94 34.56
C PRO A 129 -7.65 -7.19 34.23
N ASP A 130 -8.95 -7.00 33.99
CA ASP A 130 -9.94 -8.05 33.73
C ASP A 130 -9.99 -8.51 32.26
N CYS A 131 -9.29 -7.82 31.35
CA CYS A 131 -9.19 -8.26 29.97
C CYS A 131 -8.36 -9.56 29.85
N PRO A 132 -8.87 -10.59 29.14
CA PRO A 132 -8.15 -11.84 28.96
C PRO A 132 -6.75 -11.64 28.36
N GLU A 133 -5.76 -12.34 28.90
CA GLU A 133 -4.36 -12.21 28.50
C GLU A 133 -4.12 -12.38 26.98
N PRO A 134 -4.74 -13.34 26.27
CA PRO A 134 -4.60 -13.48 24.83
C PRO A 134 -5.00 -12.22 24.05
N ILE A 135 -6.05 -11.51 24.49
CA ILE A 135 -6.49 -10.24 23.88
C ILE A 135 -5.45 -9.15 24.11
N ARG A 136 -4.95 -9.01 25.34
CA ARG A 136 -3.93 -8.01 25.66
C ARG A 136 -2.66 -8.21 24.83
N LEU A 137 -2.22 -9.47 24.69
CA LEU A 137 -1.06 -9.83 23.88
C LEU A 137 -1.29 -9.54 22.39
N PHE A 138 -2.45 -9.91 21.85
CA PHE A 138 -2.81 -9.62 20.46
C PHE A 138 -2.82 -8.11 20.16
N VAL A 139 -3.47 -7.30 21.01
CA VAL A 139 -3.51 -5.84 20.85
C VAL A 139 -2.13 -5.21 20.99
N HIS A 140 -1.31 -5.70 21.92
CA HIS A 140 0.08 -5.25 22.05
C HIS A 140 0.88 -5.57 20.78
N LYS A 141 0.77 -6.80 20.27
CA LYS A 141 1.42 -7.22 19.02
C LYS A 141 1.01 -6.37 17.83
N TYR A 142 -0.30 -6.14 17.67
CA TYR A 142 -0.78 -5.29 16.60
C TYR A 142 -0.22 -3.86 16.68
N ARG A 143 -0.12 -3.28 17.88
CA ARG A 143 0.46 -1.93 18.06
C ARG A 143 1.92 -1.87 17.65
N VAL A 144 2.73 -2.84 18.11
CA VAL A 144 4.16 -2.95 17.72
C VAL A 144 4.28 -3.13 16.21
N MET A 145 3.48 -4.03 15.63
CA MET A 145 3.43 -4.24 14.19
C MET A 145 3.05 -2.98 13.41
N SER A 146 2.00 -2.28 13.84
CA SER A 146 1.52 -1.08 13.15
C SER A 146 2.59 -0.01 13.14
N PHE A 147 3.24 0.24 14.28
CA PHE A 147 4.32 1.22 14.36
C PHE A 147 5.53 0.82 13.50
N ALA A 148 5.95 -0.45 13.56
CA ALA A 148 7.03 -0.95 12.71
C ALA A 148 6.70 -0.87 11.22
N ARG A 149 5.45 -1.16 10.85
CA ARG A 149 4.93 -1.00 9.49
C ARG A 149 4.96 0.47 9.07
N ASP A 150 4.53 1.40 9.92
CA ASP A 150 4.52 2.83 9.59
C ASP A 150 5.94 3.37 9.39
N VAL A 151 6.92 2.91 10.18
CA VAL A 151 8.35 3.18 9.94
C VAL A 151 8.77 2.62 8.57
N PHE A 152 8.53 1.32 8.34
CA PHE A 152 8.95 0.62 7.11
C PHE A 152 8.34 1.22 5.84
N LEU A 153 7.08 1.66 5.91
CA LEU A 153 6.37 2.33 4.82
C LEU A 153 6.86 3.76 4.60
N GLY A 154 7.46 4.39 5.61
CA GLY A 154 7.88 5.80 5.57
C GLY A 154 6.72 6.75 5.83
N ARG A 155 5.86 6.42 6.80
CA ARG A 155 4.67 7.22 7.15
C ARG A 155 4.86 8.13 8.37
N LEU A 156 6.03 8.09 8.99
CA LEU A 156 6.36 8.95 10.14
C LEU A 156 6.86 10.32 9.68
N LEU A 157 6.20 11.40 10.12
CA LEU A 157 6.76 12.74 10.01
C LEU A 157 7.76 12.95 11.15
N ILE A 158 8.99 13.33 10.83
CA ILE A 158 10.08 13.26 11.82
C ILE A 158 10.52 14.62 12.32
N ALA A 159 10.72 15.60 11.44
CA ALA A 159 11.16 16.92 11.87
C ALA A 159 10.99 17.98 10.77
N VAL A 160 10.73 19.21 11.21
CA VAL A 160 10.97 20.43 10.45
C VAL A 160 12.06 21.20 11.19
N GLU A 161 13.13 21.56 10.47
CA GLU A 161 14.26 22.32 11.01
C GLU A 161 14.30 23.70 10.37
N GLU A 162 14.63 24.72 11.16
CA GLU A 162 14.81 26.08 10.67
C GLU A 162 16.05 26.18 9.79
N GLY A 163 15.95 26.89 8.67
CA GLY A 163 17.03 27.08 7.71
C GLY A 163 17.18 25.95 6.69
N THR A 164 18.24 26.06 5.90
CA THR A 164 18.57 25.13 4.81
C THR A 164 19.68 24.18 5.24
N THR A 165 19.61 22.92 4.83
CA THR A 165 20.72 21.96 4.95
C THR A 165 21.31 21.58 3.60
N ASP A 166 22.64 21.42 3.58
CA ASP A 166 23.37 20.84 2.46
C ASP A 166 23.29 19.30 2.44
N ASP A 167 22.93 18.69 3.57
CA ASP A 167 22.77 17.24 3.68
C ASP A 167 21.70 16.74 2.71
N VAL A 168 21.98 15.65 2.02
CA VAL A 168 21.01 15.01 1.13
C VAL A 168 20.01 14.20 1.94
N TRP A 169 20.51 13.44 2.90
CA TRP A 169 19.76 12.55 3.76
C TRP A 169 20.49 12.40 5.10
N ARG A 170 19.80 11.91 6.13
CA ARG A 170 20.40 11.48 7.40
C ARG A 170 19.69 10.26 7.96
N THR A 171 20.32 9.56 8.90
CA THR A 171 19.69 8.45 9.63
C THR A 171 18.92 8.94 10.85
N VAL A 172 17.76 8.34 11.09
CA VAL A 172 16.95 8.54 12.30
C VAL A 172 16.65 7.18 12.93
N SER A 173 16.57 7.14 14.25
CA SER A 173 16.24 5.95 15.03
C SER A 173 14.78 5.95 15.50
N ALA A 174 14.11 4.80 15.42
CA ALA A 174 12.89 4.45 16.15
C ALA A 174 13.26 3.46 17.28
N PRO A 175 13.69 3.96 18.45
CA PRO A 175 14.22 3.12 19.52
C PRO A 175 13.18 2.14 20.10
N GLU A 176 11.88 2.45 20.00
CA GLU A 176 10.79 1.62 20.49
C GLU A 176 10.72 0.25 19.81
N ILE A 177 11.29 0.15 18.61
CA ILE A 177 11.34 -1.08 17.80
C ILE A 177 12.75 -1.42 17.32
N GLY A 178 13.77 -0.70 17.82
CA GLY A 178 15.17 -0.92 17.46
C GLY A 178 15.48 -0.77 15.96
N MET A 179 14.76 0.12 15.26
CA MET A 179 14.95 0.34 13.82
C MET A 179 15.65 1.66 13.55
N GLU A 180 16.51 1.68 12.53
CA GLU A 180 17.10 2.89 11.96
C GLU A 180 16.70 3.01 10.49
N PHE A 181 16.47 4.24 10.04
CA PHE A 181 16.02 4.49 8.67
C PHE A 181 16.40 5.90 8.19
N PRO A 182 16.62 6.07 6.88
CA PRO A 182 17.01 7.36 6.33
C PRO A 182 15.81 8.28 6.11
N VAL A 183 16.07 9.57 6.29
CA VAL A 183 15.18 10.67 5.91
C VAL A 183 15.88 11.56 4.88
N PHE A 184 15.15 12.01 3.87
CA PHE A 184 15.60 12.97 2.84
C PHE A 184 15.30 14.41 3.26
N ALA A 185 16.23 15.32 2.99
CA ALA A 185 16.04 16.75 3.22
C ALA A 185 15.30 17.41 2.05
N SER A 186 14.04 17.80 2.26
CA SER A 186 13.29 18.65 1.32
C SER A 186 13.27 20.10 1.81
N LEU A 187 13.63 21.03 0.93
CA LEU A 187 13.49 22.47 1.22
C LEU A 187 12.03 22.89 1.10
N ALA A 188 11.53 23.63 2.08
CA ALA A 188 10.22 24.25 2.06
C ALA A 188 10.30 25.71 2.56
N ARG A 189 9.22 26.48 2.36
CA ARG A 189 9.11 27.85 2.85
C ARG A 189 7.94 27.97 3.80
N ARG A 190 8.20 28.39 5.03
CA ARG A 190 7.17 28.72 5.99
C ARG A 190 6.80 30.19 5.85
N ILE A 191 5.50 30.49 5.79
CA ILE A 191 5.00 31.87 5.84
C ILE A 191 4.68 32.18 7.29
N ASN A 192 5.27 33.25 7.81
CA ASN A 192 4.79 33.85 9.04
C ASN A 192 3.53 34.68 8.71
N HIS A 193 2.36 34.22 9.16
CA HIS A 193 1.07 34.85 8.85
C HIS A 193 0.90 36.26 9.44
N GLU A 194 1.61 36.59 10.52
CA GLU A 194 1.52 37.90 11.17
C GLU A 194 2.37 38.96 10.46
N THR A 195 3.52 38.55 9.91
CA THR A 195 4.50 39.48 9.30
C THR A 195 4.56 39.39 7.77
N GLY A 196 3.93 38.37 7.18
CA GLY A 196 4.03 38.05 5.75
C GLY A 196 5.43 37.62 5.31
N LYS A 197 6.39 37.43 6.23
CA LYS A 197 7.77 37.06 5.91
C LYS A 197 7.87 35.56 5.67
N HIS A 198 8.69 35.20 4.68
CA HIS A 198 9.04 33.82 4.38
C HIS A 198 10.32 33.42 5.13
N HIS A 199 10.31 32.22 5.68
CA HIS A 199 11.48 31.58 6.27
C HIS A 199 11.71 30.24 5.58
N ASP A 200 12.95 30.00 5.13
CA ASP A 200 13.32 28.71 4.57
C ASP A 200 13.45 27.69 5.72
N VAL A 201 12.87 26.51 5.51
CA VAL A 201 12.89 25.41 6.46
C VAL A 201 13.22 24.10 5.75
N THR A 202 13.85 23.19 6.47
CA THR A 202 14.14 21.84 5.99
C THR A 202 13.10 20.87 6.55
N VAL A 203 12.37 20.20 5.67
CA VAL A 203 11.43 19.13 6.02
C VAL A 203 12.11 17.79 5.80
N TRP A 204 12.23 17.00 6.85
CA TRP A 204 12.83 15.66 6.79
C TRP A 204 11.78 14.62 6.46
N GLN A 205 11.86 14.05 5.27
CA GLN A 205 10.90 13.10 4.74
C GLN A 205 11.43 11.68 4.84
N PRO A 206 10.72 10.74 5.50
CA PRO A 206 11.15 9.35 5.57
C PRO A 206 11.24 8.72 4.18
N LEU A 207 12.32 7.99 3.93
CA LEU A 207 12.48 7.20 2.72
C LEU A 207 12.07 5.75 3.00
N GLY A 208 10.77 5.46 2.91
CA GLY A 208 10.23 4.12 3.14
C GLY A 208 9.77 3.40 1.88
N PHE A 209 9.13 2.25 2.05
CA PHE A 209 8.58 1.43 0.97
C PHE A 209 7.67 2.24 0.02
N GLU A 210 6.79 3.09 0.55
CA GLU A 210 5.84 3.85 -0.27
C GLU A 210 6.56 4.82 -1.20
N ALA A 211 7.55 5.56 -0.70
CA ALA A 211 8.33 6.49 -1.53
C ALA A 211 9.06 5.78 -2.67
N LEU A 212 9.56 4.57 -2.43
CA LEU A 212 10.25 3.78 -3.46
C LEU A 212 9.29 3.30 -4.55
N VAL A 213 8.15 2.72 -4.15
CA VAL A 213 7.14 2.19 -5.07
C VAL A 213 6.51 3.32 -5.90
N GLU A 214 6.19 4.45 -5.27
CA GLU A 214 5.69 5.66 -5.96
C GLU A 214 6.69 6.19 -6.99
N GLY A 215 7.96 6.35 -6.60
CA GLY A 215 9.00 6.82 -7.52
C GLY A 215 9.20 5.89 -8.72
N THR A 216 9.01 4.58 -8.52
CA THR A 216 9.14 3.56 -9.56
C THR A 216 7.97 3.58 -10.52
N ALA A 217 6.74 3.66 -10.00
CA ALA A 217 5.54 3.82 -10.81
C ALA A 217 5.57 5.10 -11.65
N GLN A 218 6.10 6.19 -11.10
CA GLN A 218 6.29 7.44 -11.83
C GLN A 218 7.38 7.39 -12.88
N ALA A 219 8.51 6.74 -12.58
CA ALA A 219 9.58 6.56 -13.55
C ALA A 219 9.10 5.77 -14.77
N LEU A 220 8.32 4.72 -14.54
CA LEU A 220 7.68 3.93 -15.59
C LEU A 220 6.63 4.76 -16.35
N GLN A 221 5.77 5.47 -15.64
CA GLN A 221 4.76 6.37 -16.21
C GLN A 221 5.39 7.40 -17.17
N ARG A 222 6.42 8.11 -16.72
CA ARG A 222 7.04 9.19 -17.51
C ARG A 222 7.57 8.65 -18.82
N THR A 223 8.29 7.53 -18.73
CA THR A 223 8.87 6.85 -19.89
C THR A 223 7.78 6.32 -20.84
N TYR A 224 6.65 5.84 -20.31
CA TYR A 224 5.50 5.46 -21.14
C TYR A 224 4.89 6.67 -21.87
N LEU A 225 4.61 7.76 -21.15
CA LEU A 225 3.99 8.95 -21.73
C LEU A 225 4.88 9.57 -22.81
N GLU A 226 6.16 9.80 -22.49
CA GLU A 226 7.16 10.35 -23.41
C GLU A 226 7.40 9.44 -24.63
N GLY A 227 7.23 8.12 -24.47
CA GLY A 227 7.45 7.14 -25.54
C GLY A 227 6.29 6.99 -26.52
N PHE A 228 5.04 7.28 -26.11
CA PHE A 228 3.85 6.97 -26.91
C PHE A 228 2.96 8.18 -27.22
N TRP A 229 3.12 9.30 -26.53
CA TRP A 229 2.29 10.49 -26.71
C TRP A 229 3.11 11.67 -27.25
N PRO A 230 2.51 12.57 -28.07
CA PRO A 230 3.19 13.79 -28.49
C PRO A 230 3.58 14.67 -27.30
N GLU A 231 4.73 15.32 -27.37
CA GLU A 231 5.28 16.18 -26.30
C GLU A 231 4.27 17.20 -25.78
N SER A 232 3.51 17.85 -26.67
CA SER A 232 2.49 18.84 -26.28
C SER A 232 1.37 18.24 -25.41
N VAL A 233 0.97 16.99 -25.70
CA VAL A 233 -0.03 16.25 -24.91
C VAL A 233 0.55 15.85 -23.56
N VAL A 234 1.82 15.44 -23.53
CA VAL A 234 2.53 15.08 -22.29
C VAL A 234 2.64 16.29 -21.36
N ASP A 235 3.05 17.45 -21.88
CA ASP A 235 3.13 18.70 -21.12
C ASP A 235 1.78 19.14 -20.56
N THR A 236 0.73 19.03 -21.39
CA THR A 236 -0.64 19.36 -20.97
C THR A 236 -1.14 18.39 -19.90
N ALA A 237 -0.89 17.09 -20.06
CA ALA A 237 -1.22 16.09 -19.06
C ALA A 237 -0.52 16.35 -17.73
N TRP A 238 0.76 16.75 -17.76
CA TRP A 238 1.50 17.11 -16.54
C TRP A 238 0.95 18.36 -15.86
N LYS A 239 0.62 19.40 -16.62
CA LYS A 239 -0.01 20.61 -16.08
C LYS A 239 -1.32 20.26 -15.38
N LEU A 240 -2.18 19.48 -16.04
CA LEU A 240 -3.43 19.01 -15.45
C LEU A 240 -3.18 18.20 -14.17
N LEU A 241 -2.26 17.24 -14.18
CA LEU A 241 -1.90 16.46 -12.99
C LEU A 241 -1.44 17.36 -11.83
N MET A 242 -0.61 18.38 -12.11
CA MET A 242 -0.15 19.33 -11.10
C MET A 242 -1.29 20.21 -10.56
N GLU A 243 -2.20 20.67 -11.42
CA GLU A 243 -3.39 21.44 -11.02
C GLU A 243 -4.33 20.62 -10.12
N PHE A 244 -4.56 19.34 -10.44
CA PHE A 244 -5.35 18.43 -9.60
C PHE A 244 -4.69 18.17 -8.24
N THR A 245 -3.36 18.17 -8.16
CA THR A 245 -2.63 18.05 -6.89
C THR A 245 -2.52 19.36 -6.11
N GLY A 246 -2.70 20.51 -6.77
CA GLY A 246 -2.52 21.85 -6.19
C GLY A 246 -3.77 22.48 -5.56
N GLN A 247 -4.95 21.85 -5.65
CA GLN A 247 -6.23 22.43 -5.25
C GLN A 247 -6.75 22.07 -3.84
N SER A 248 -5.92 21.56 -2.93
CA SER A 248 -6.37 21.43 -1.53
C SER A 248 -6.18 22.74 -0.77
N GLU A 249 -7.27 23.48 -0.51
CA GLU A 249 -7.36 24.59 0.48
C GLU A 249 -7.08 24.15 1.93
N PHE A 250 -6.36 23.05 2.15
CA PHE A 250 -5.92 22.62 3.46
C PHE A 250 -4.53 23.19 3.75
N HIS A 251 -4.49 24.23 4.59
CA HIS A 251 -3.29 24.78 5.22
C HIS A 251 -2.70 23.80 6.26
N VAL A 252 -2.25 22.64 5.78
CA VAL A 252 -1.23 21.82 6.44
C VAL A 252 -0.31 21.36 5.34
N PRO A 253 1.01 21.51 5.47
CA PRO A 253 1.93 20.81 4.60
C PRO A 253 1.89 19.33 4.98
N LYS A 254 0.85 18.64 4.52
CA LYS A 254 0.91 17.20 4.33
C LYS A 254 2.06 17.02 3.37
N THR A 255 3.23 16.68 3.91
CA THR A 255 4.30 15.90 3.28
C THR A 255 4.45 16.20 1.79
N ALA A 256 5.51 16.91 1.36
CA ALA A 256 5.81 16.98 -0.07
C ALA A 256 5.61 15.59 -0.66
N LEU A 257 4.60 15.46 -1.51
CA LEU A 257 4.01 14.15 -1.75
C LEU A 257 5.13 13.22 -2.22
N PRO A 258 5.13 11.93 -1.82
CA PRO A 258 6.19 10.98 -2.20
C PRO A 258 6.46 10.93 -3.71
N TYR A 259 5.53 11.47 -4.50
CA TYR A 259 5.49 11.75 -5.93
C TYR A 259 6.71 12.40 -6.62
N ASN A 260 7.87 12.57 -6.00
CA ASN A 260 9.16 12.75 -6.69
C ASN A 260 10.33 12.50 -5.72
N LEU A 261 10.07 11.91 -4.54
CA LEU A 261 11.04 11.93 -3.44
C LEU A 261 12.36 11.27 -3.84
N THR A 262 12.26 10.11 -4.46
CA THR A 262 13.43 9.33 -4.90
C THR A 262 14.14 9.97 -6.09
N ASP A 263 13.41 10.54 -7.05
CA ASP A 263 13.98 11.28 -8.19
C ASP A 263 14.75 12.53 -7.73
N LEU A 264 14.18 13.29 -6.77
CA LEU A 264 14.82 14.45 -6.16
C LEU A 264 16.03 14.06 -5.32
N LEU A 265 15.93 12.98 -4.54
CA LEU A 265 17.01 12.41 -3.75
C LEU A 265 18.20 12.04 -4.65
N VAL A 266 17.95 11.21 -5.67
CA VAL A 266 18.98 10.77 -6.63
C VAL A 266 19.56 11.97 -7.38
N SER A 267 18.73 12.91 -7.83
CA SER A 267 19.19 14.12 -8.52
C SER A 267 20.04 15.04 -7.63
N LYS A 268 19.70 15.22 -6.35
CA LYS A 268 20.52 16.00 -5.40
C LYS A 268 21.83 15.28 -5.14
N PHE A 269 21.79 13.97 -4.91
CA PHE A 269 22.95 13.13 -4.65
C PHE A 269 23.95 13.10 -5.82
N ALA A 270 23.45 12.90 -7.05
CA ALA A 270 24.24 12.89 -8.27
C ALA A 270 24.88 14.26 -8.55
N ARG A 271 24.13 15.35 -8.38
CA ARG A 271 24.64 16.73 -8.57
C ARG A 271 25.81 17.06 -7.66
N GLN A 272 25.74 16.68 -6.38
CA GLN A 272 26.84 16.88 -5.44
C GLN A 272 28.11 16.11 -5.84
N ARG A 273 27.99 15.08 -6.69
CA ARG A 273 29.10 14.30 -7.25
C ARG A 273 29.47 14.73 -8.69
N GLY A 274 29.07 15.95 -9.08
CA GLY A 274 29.39 16.52 -10.39
C GLY A 274 28.57 15.95 -11.55
N ARG A 275 27.40 15.35 -11.28
CA ARG A 275 26.54 14.72 -12.30
C ARG A 275 25.17 15.37 -12.34
N PRO A 276 24.96 16.35 -13.23
CA PRO A 276 23.69 17.02 -13.36
C PRO A 276 22.61 16.18 -14.05
N VAL A 277 23.00 15.10 -14.74
CA VAL A 277 22.11 14.23 -15.53
C VAL A 277 22.40 12.77 -15.19
N TRP A 278 21.35 11.95 -15.13
CA TRP A 278 21.41 10.52 -14.88
C TRP A 278 20.24 9.81 -15.60
N GLU A 279 20.38 8.52 -15.88
CA GLU A 279 19.36 7.73 -16.60
C GLU A 279 18.24 7.27 -15.67
N ARG A 280 16.99 7.51 -16.04
CA ARG A 280 15.81 7.16 -15.22
C ARG A 280 15.71 5.68 -14.85
N ASP A 281 16.15 4.77 -15.71
CA ASP A 281 16.21 3.33 -15.42
C ASP A 281 17.13 3.02 -14.21
N SER A 282 18.09 3.91 -13.88
CA SER A 282 18.89 3.78 -12.66
C SER A 282 18.03 3.85 -11.40
N LEU A 283 16.97 4.68 -11.39
CA LEU A 283 16.03 4.73 -10.27
C LEU A 283 15.25 3.42 -10.14
N LEU A 284 14.79 2.86 -11.26
CA LEU A 284 14.08 1.57 -11.25
C LEU A 284 14.98 0.45 -10.68
N LYS A 285 16.26 0.44 -11.04
CA LYS A 285 17.24 -0.52 -10.51
C LYS A 285 17.53 -0.32 -9.03
N LEU A 286 17.79 0.91 -8.60
CA LEU A 286 18.02 1.21 -7.18
C LEU A 286 16.82 0.79 -6.33
N THR A 287 15.60 1.06 -6.79
CA THR A 287 14.38 0.65 -6.10
C THR A 287 14.22 -0.87 -6.10
N ASP A 288 14.35 -1.55 -7.25
CA ASP A 288 14.20 -3.02 -7.30
C ASP A 288 15.21 -3.70 -6.37
N ASN A 289 16.46 -3.24 -6.38
CA ASN A 289 17.52 -3.72 -5.49
C ASN A 289 17.13 -3.55 -4.02
N ALA A 290 16.57 -2.41 -3.66
CA ALA A 290 16.13 -2.11 -2.31
C ALA A 290 14.95 -2.99 -1.87
N LEU A 291 13.91 -3.09 -2.71
CA LEU A 291 12.69 -3.83 -2.40
C LEU A 291 12.90 -5.35 -2.38
N MET A 292 13.75 -5.90 -3.25
CA MET A 292 14.09 -7.33 -3.25
C MET A 292 14.90 -7.77 -2.03
N GLN A 293 15.60 -6.84 -1.39
CA GLN A 293 16.48 -7.11 -0.26
C GLN A 293 15.87 -6.77 1.09
N SER A 294 14.74 -6.08 1.10
CA SER A 294 14.11 -5.55 2.31
C SER A 294 13.05 -6.49 2.86
N ARG A 295 12.86 -6.47 4.17
CA ARG A 295 11.87 -7.29 4.88
C ARG A 295 11.49 -6.65 6.22
N LEU A 296 10.30 -6.97 6.69
CA LEU A 296 9.79 -6.65 8.01
C LEU A 296 9.22 -7.93 8.63
N GLN A 297 9.83 -8.45 9.68
CA GLN A 297 9.34 -9.66 10.34
C GLN A 297 9.17 -9.43 11.83
N LEU A 298 8.10 -10.00 12.39
CA LEU A 298 7.85 -10.00 13.82
C LEU A 298 8.13 -11.39 14.36
N ASN A 299 9.10 -11.50 15.25
CA ASN A 299 9.39 -12.72 15.97
C ASN A 299 8.86 -12.58 17.39
N ALA A 300 8.06 -13.55 17.83
CA ALA A 300 7.80 -13.71 19.26
C ALA A 300 9.06 -14.28 19.91
N THR A 301 9.58 -13.61 20.93
CA THR A 301 10.74 -14.08 21.69
C THR A 301 10.33 -14.36 23.14
N ASP A 302 10.83 -15.45 23.69
CA ASP A 302 10.65 -15.82 25.10
C ASP A 302 11.60 -15.02 26.04
N VAL A 303 12.12 -13.88 25.59
CA VAL A 303 13.07 -13.09 26.36
C VAL A 303 12.33 -12.40 27.52
N PRO A 304 12.82 -12.50 28.77
CA PRO A 304 12.22 -11.82 29.92
C PRO A 304 12.18 -10.29 29.70
N SER A 305 11.03 -9.67 29.98
CA SER A 305 10.92 -8.21 29.98
C SER A 305 11.83 -7.62 31.07
N PRO A 306 12.58 -6.53 30.79
CA PRO A 306 13.35 -5.82 31.81
C PRO A 306 12.46 -5.06 32.81
N ILE A 307 11.15 -5.04 32.59
CA ILE A 307 10.16 -4.50 33.52
C ILE A 307 9.67 -5.65 34.41
N PRO A 308 10.06 -5.70 35.71
CA PRO A 308 9.54 -6.70 36.63
C PRO A 308 8.02 -6.50 36.74
N ASP A 309 7.27 -7.61 36.60
CA ASP A 309 5.79 -7.72 36.55
C ASP A 309 5.10 -7.76 35.18
N ARG A 310 5.85 -7.74 34.06
CA ARG A 310 5.28 -8.13 32.75
C ARG A 310 5.91 -9.43 32.24
N LYS A 311 5.17 -10.54 32.33
CA LYS A 311 5.34 -11.67 31.40
C LYS A 311 4.84 -11.26 30.02
N ALA A 312 5.42 -10.23 29.42
CA ALA A 312 5.12 -9.87 28.04
C ALA A 312 6.04 -10.71 27.15
N THR A 313 5.46 -11.46 26.21
CA THR A 313 6.19 -11.96 25.05
C THR A 313 6.89 -10.76 24.41
N ASN A 314 8.22 -10.71 24.45
CA ASN A 314 8.95 -9.64 23.78
C ASN A 314 8.82 -9.86 22.27
N ILE A 315 8.37 -8.83 21.56
CA ILE A 315 8.20 -8.87 20.11
C ILE A 315 9.45 -8.26 19.49
N GLU A 316 10.28 -9.09 18.88
CA GLU A 316 11.44 -8.65 18.12
C GLU A 316 11.00 -8.26 16.71
N VAL A 317 11.36 -7.04 16.30
CA VAL A 317 11.17 -6.57 14.93
C VAL A 317 12.46 -6.80 14.15
N VAL A 318 12.49 -7.82 13.29
CA VAL A 318 13.60 -8.04 12.37
C VAL A 318 13.31 -7.27 11.09
N SER A 319 14.01 -6.16 10.89
CA SER A 319 13.84 -5.34 9.69
C SER A 319 15.14 -5.14 8.91
N ARG A 320 15.01 -5.19 7.59
CA ARG A 320 15.96 -4.59 6.65
C ARG A 320 15.22 -3.50 5.90
N HIS A 321 15.43 -2.24 6.31
CA HIS A 321 14.60 -1.11 5.89
C HIS A 321 14.84 -0.71 4.43
N PRO A 322 13.79 -0.53 3.61
CA PRO A 322 13.91 -0.24 2.17
C PRO A 322 14.71 1.02 1.87
N GLY A 323 14.48 2.11 2.60
CA GLY A 323 15.28 3.33 2.42
C GLY A 323 16.77 3.13 2.70
N ALA A 324 17.12 2.35 3.73
CA ALA A 324 18.51 2.14 4.09
C ALA A 324 19.23 1.33 3.00
N VAL A 325 18.56 0.30 2.45
CA VAL A 325 19.10 -0.46 1.32
C VAL A 325 19.18 0.40 0.07
N PHE A 326 18.19 1.25 -0.20
CA PHE A 326 18.19 2.18 -1.34
C PHE A 326 19.38 3.15 -1.26
N VAL A 327 19.58 3.79 -0.10
CA VAL A 327 20.71 4.69 0.13
C VAL A 327 22.03 3.95 -0.04
N GLY A 328 22.19 2.77 0.57
CA GLY A 328 23.40 1.97 0.41
C GLY A 328 23.68 1.58 -1.04
N ALA A 329 22.64 1.23 -1.82
CA ALA A 329 22.77 0.95 -3.25
C ALA A 329 23.14 2.21 -4.05
N MET A 330 22.54 3.35 -3.72
CA MET A 330 22.84 4.64 -4.32
C MET A 330 24.28 5.08 -4.04
N GLU A 331 24.78 4.89 -2.82
CA GLU A 331 26.15 5.23 -2.45
C GLU A 331 27.20 4.31 -3.06
N SER A 332 26.86 3.04 -3.23
CA SER A 332 27.75 2.02 -3.82
C SER A 332 27.78 2.06 -5.35
N ALA A 333 26.82 2.73 -5.99
CA ALA A 333 26.75 2.79 -7.43
C ALA A 333 27.94 3.54 -8.02
N ASP A 334 28.52 3.00 -9.10
CA ASP A 334 29.50 3.75 -9.90
C ASP A 334 28.74 4.78 -10.72
N TRP A 335 28.73 6.00 -10.20
CA TRP A 335 28.02 7.06 -10.89
C TRP A 335 28.65 7.43 -12.22
N ALA A 336 29.90 6.99 -12.54
CA ALA A 336 30.52 6.83 -13.88
C ALA A 336 29.79 7.44 -15.09
N LEU A 337 30.37 8.39 -15.85
CA LEU A 337 29.64 8.90 -17.03
C LEU A 337 29.45 7.72 -17.99
N ASN A 338 28.21 7.47 -18.43
CA ASN A 338 27.82 6.30 -19.23
C ASN A 338 27.97 4.92 -18.54
N LYS A 339 28.07 4.86 -17.21
CA LYS A 339 27.95 3.60 -16.49
C LYS A 339 26.56 3.51 -15.87
N PRO A 340 25.72 2.58 -16.35
CA PRO A 340 24.42 2.38 -15.74
C PRO A 340 24.60 1.83 -14.33
N VAL A 341 23.71 2.19 -13.41
CA VAL A 341 23.59 1.46 -12.15
C VAL A 341 23.36 -0.01 -12.48
N ALA A 342 24.08 -0.91 -11.81
CA ALA A 342 23.91 -2.34 -11.99
C ALA A 342 22.60 -2.80 -11.35
N ALA A 343 21.84 -3.63 -12.07
CA ALA A 343 20.74 -4.36 -11.46
C ALA A 343 21.30 -5.35 -10.44
N LEU A 344 20.52 -5.68 -9.41
CA LEU A 344 20.91 -6.69 -8.44
C LEU A 344 21.02 -8.04 -9.14
N GLU A 345 22.21 -8.64 -9.09
CA GLU A 345 22.42 -10.01 -9.52
C GLU A 345 21.86 -10.96 -8.46
N LEU A 346 20.56 -11.24 -8.57
CA LEU A 346 19.93 -12.30 -7.81
C LEU A 346 20.25 -13.64 -8.47
N SER A 347 20.88 -14.56 -7.73
CA SER A 347 21.11 -15.90 -8.26
C SER A 347 19.78 -16.55 -8.68
N SER A 348 19.78 -17.19 -9.85
CA SER A 348 18.60 -17.88 -10.38
C SER A 348 18.11 -18.95 -9.40
N GLU A 349 19.04 -19.61 -8.70
CA GLU A 349 18.77 -20.60 -7.66
C GLU A 349 18.00 -20.01 -6.48
N TRP A 350 18.39 -18.83 -6.00
CA TRP A 350 17.70 -18.16 -4.90
C TRP A 350 16.27 -17.75 -5.28
N LEU A 351 16.08 -17.16 -6.47
CA LEU A 351 14.74 -16.81 -6.97
C LEU A 351 13.84 -18.05 -7.14
N LYS A 352 14.39 -19.14 -7.69
CA LYS A 352 13.67 -20.43 -7.78
C LYS A 352 13.30 -20.96 -6.40
N SER A 353 14.21 -20.91 -5.44
CA SER A 353 13.93 -21.36 -4.07
C SER A 353 12.80 -20.55 -3.42
N ILE A 354 12.76 -19.23 -3.59
CA ILE A 354 11.66 -18.40 -3.08
C ILE A 354 10.36 -18.77 -3.78
N ARG A 355 10.36 -18.82 -5.12
CA ARG A 355 9.18 -19.22 -5.90
C ARG A 355 8.63 -20.57 -5.44
N ASP A 356 9.49 -21.57 -5.31
CA ASP A 356 9.10 -22.92 -4.94
C ASP A 356 8.51 -22.95 -3.51
N SER A 357 9.04 -22.15 -2.59
CA SER A 357 8.46 -22.01 -1.24
C SER A 357 7.06 -21.39 -1.23
N PHE A 358 6.74 -20.51 -2.18
CA PHE A 358 5.39 -19.94 -2.32
C PHE A 358 4.45 -20.86 -3.08
N ALA A 359 4.97 -21.68 -4.00
CA ALA A 359 4.22 -22.69 -4.73
C ALA A 359 3.84 -23.89 -3.86
N ASP A 360 4.55 -24.11 -2.74
CA ASP A 360 4.27 -25.17 -1.76
C ASP A 360 3.08 -24.81 -0.84
N CYS A 361 1.90 -24.67 -1.45
CA CYS A 361 0.62 -24.59 -0.74
C CYS A 361 -0.51 -25.16 -1.61
N GLU A 362 -1.67 -25.38 -1.00
CA GLU A 362 -2.86 -25.84 -1.72
C GLU A 362 -3.23 -24.87 -2.85
N HIS A 363 -3.67 -25.41 -3.99
CA HIS A 363 -4.09 -24.60 -5.15
C HIS A 363 -5.44 -23.92 -4.85
N PRO A 364 -5.70 -22.67 -5.28
CA PRO A 364 -6.93 -21.93 -4.95
C PRO A 364 -8.22 -22.68 -5.32
N LYS A 365 -8.23 -23.40 -6.44
CA LYS A 365 -9.36 -24.25 -6.86
C LYS A 365 -9.66 -25.42 -5.90
N GLN A 366 -8.65 -25.95 -5.22
CA GLN A 366 -8.81 -27.00 -4.22
C GLN A 366 -9.27 -26.38 -2.91
N ALA A 367 -8.61 -25.31 -2.46
CA ALA A 367 -8.98 -24.56 -1.27
C ALA A 367 -10.44 -24.09 -1.30
N VAL A 368 -10.93 -23.59 -2.44
CA VAL A 368 -12.34 -23.14 -2.56
C VAL A 368 -13.35 -24.30 -2.67
N ALA A 369 -12.89 -25.51 -2.99
CA ALA A 369 -13.73 -26.70 -3.04
C ALA A 369 -13.92 -27.34 -1.66
N ASP A 370 -12.99 -27.09 -0.73
CA ASP A 370 -13.13 -27.44 0.67
C ASP A 370 -14.18 -26.53 1.35
N PRO A 371 -15.32 -27.08 1.83
CA PRO A 371 -16.34 -26.29 2.52
C PRO A 371 -15.83 -25.66 3.83
N ASP A 372 -14.80 -26.26 4.46
CA ASP A 372 -14.25 -25.83 5.74
C ASP A 372 -13.10 -24.82 5.57
N ALA A 373 -12.60 -24.61 4.35
CA ALA A 373 -11.54 -23.65 4.08
C ALA A 373 -11.96 -22.23 4.45
N SER A 374 -11.12 -21.55 5.22
CA SER A 374 -11.36 -20.17 5.61
C SER A 374 -11.23 -19.23 4.42
N ALA A 375 -11.90 -18.08 4.49
CA ALA A 375 -11.74 -17.01 3.50
C ALA A 375 -10.28 -16.54 3.37
N ILE A 376 -9.53 -16.57 4.48
CA ILE A 376 -8.11 -16.17 4.53
C ILE A 376 -7.25 -17.14 3.72
N ASP A 377 -7.47 -18.45 3.88
CA ASP A 377 -6.66 -19.48 3.22
C ASP A 377 -6.92 -19.53 1.72
N VAL A 378 -8.18 -19.34 1.29
CA VAL A 378 -8.52 -19.25 -0.14
C VAL A 378 -7.87 -18.03 -0.80
N VAL A 379 -7.90 -16.87 -0.14
CA VAL A 379 -7.25 -15.65 -0.66
C VAL A 379 -5.73 -15.81 -0.67
N GLU A 380 -5.13 -16.37 0.37
CA GLU A 380 -3.70 -16.64 0.42
C GLU A 380 -3.28 -17.59 -0.71
N ALA A 381 -3.99 -18.71 -0.90
CA ALA A 381 -3.73 -19.64 -1.98
C ALA A 381 -3.83 -18.97 -3.36
N PHE A 382 -4.84 -18.13 -3.58
CA PHE A 382 -4.97 -17.38 -4.83
C PHE A 382 -3.79 -16.43 -5.05
N VAL A 383 -3.45 -15.59 -4.06
CA VAL A 383 -2.37 -14.62 -4.20
C VAL A 383 -1.02 -15.32 -4.42
N ARG A 384 -0.77 -16.45 -3.77
CA ARG A 384 0.44 -17.23 -3.98
C ARG A 384 0.52 -17.80 -5.40
N HIS A 385 -0.48 -18.56 -5.83
CA HIS A 385 -0.46 -19.30 -7.09
C HIS A 385 -0.73 -18.46 -8.35
N GLU A 386 -1.60 -17.45 -8.24
CA GLU A 386 -2.05 -16.68 -9.40
C GLU A 386 -1.38 -15.29 -9.50
N ILE A 387 -0.63 -14.87 -8.47
CA ILE A 387 0.05 -13.56 -8.45
C ILE A 387 1.55 -13.67 -8.14
N ILE A 388 1.93 -14.09 -6.92
CA ILE A 388 3.33 -14.07 -6.47
C ILE A 388 4.18 -15.03 -7.30
N VAL A 389 3.77 -16.30 -7.42
CA VAL A 389 4.52 -17.31 -8.18
C VAL A 389 4.70 -16.88 -9.64
N PRO A 390 3.66 -16.45 -10.38
CA PRO A 390 3.83 -15.92 -11.74
C PRO A 390 4.79 -14.73 -11.85
N LEU A 391 4.75 -13.76 -10.92
CA LEU A 391 5.69 -12.63 -10.93
C LEU A 391 7.14 -13.10 -10.74
N LEU A 392 7.36 -14.07 -9.84
CA LEU A 392 8.68 -14.66 -9.62
C LEU A 392 9.14 -15.51 -10.82
N GLU A 393 8.23 -16.22 -11.51
CA GLU A 393 8.55 -16.95 -12.74
C GLU A 393 9.00 -16.03 -13.87
N VAL A 394 8.35 -14.88 -14.02
CA VAL A 394 8.76 -13.84 -14.98
C VAL A 394 10.19 -13.35 -14.66
N ARG A 395 10.52 -13.11 -13.37
CA ARG A 395 11.89 -12.78 -12.95
C ARG A 395 12.89 -13.90 -13.20
N VAL A 396 12.53 -15.15 -12.91
CA VAL A 396 13.41 -16.31 -13.14
C VAL A 396 13.73 -16.47 -14.63
N ARG A 397 12.76 -16.17 -15.51
CA ARG A 397 12.89 -16.33 -16.96
C ARG A 397 13.68 -15.19 -17.62
N TYR A 398 13.41 -13.95 -17.23
CA TYR A 398 13.94 -12.76 -17.91
C TYR A 398 14.97 -11.97 -17.09
N GLY A 399 15.28 -12.41 -15.87
CA GLY A 399 16.17 -11.70 -14.95
C GLY A 399 15.49 -10.52 -14.24
N ALA A 400 16.26 -9.78 -13.45
CA ALA A 400 15.77 -8.60 -12.73
C ALA A 400 15.33 -7.45 -13.67
N ASP A 401 15.91 -7.39 -14.87
CA ASP A 401 15.65 -6.34 -15.86
C ASP A 401 14.19 -6.21 -16.26
N VAL A 402 13.38 -7.27 -16.13
CA VAL A 402 11.94 -7.20 -16.44
C VAL A 402 11.16 -6.28 -15.48
N PHE A 403 11.69 -6.00 -14.28
CA PHE A 403 11.13 -5.01 -13.34
C PHE A 403 11.88 -3.69 -13.35
N CYS A 404 13.17 -3.68 -13.70
CA CYS A 404 14.01 -2.47 -13.61
C CYS A 404 14.42 -1.85 -14.95
N ASN A 405 13.86 -2.31 -16.08
CA ASN A 405 13.97 -1.65 -17.38
C ASN A 405 12.59 -1.46 -17.99
N THR A 406 12.28 -0.22 -18.38
CA THR A 406 10.93 0.13 -18.84
C THR A 406 10.53 -0.61 -20.12
N ALA A 407 11.45 -0.73 -21.09
CA ALA A 407 11.17 -1.40 -22.36
C ALA A 407 10.88 -2.90 -22.14
N ASN A 408 11.70 -3.57 -21.33
CA ASN A 408 11.52 -4.98 -20.98
C ASN A 408 10.21 -5.20 -20.23
N TYR A 409 9.89 -4.36 -19.24
CA TYR A 409 8.63 -4.42 -18.51
C TYR A 409 7.41 -4.37 -19.45
N PHE A 410 7.37 -3.41 -20.38
CA PHE A 410 6.24 -3.30 -21.32
C PHE A 410 6.21 -4.42 -22.35
N SER A 411 7.37 -4.92 -22.79
CA SER A 411 7.45 -6.04 -23.75
C SER A 411 6.89 -7.35 -23.19
N HIS A 412 7.06 -7.59 -21.88
CA HIS A 412 6.61 -8.80 -21.19
C HIS A 412 5.32 -8.59 -20.38
N ARG A 413 4.74 -7.39 -20.36
CA ARG A 413 3.59 -7.05 -19.50
C ARG A 413 2.44 -8.06 -19.57
N LYS A 414 2.15 -8.63 -20.74
CA LYS A 414 1.05 -9.60 -20.91
C LYS A 414 1.25 -10.90 -20.12
N GLU A 415 2.45 -11.15 -19.63
CA GLU A 415 2.80 -12.31 -18.80
C GLU A 415 2.67 -12.01 -17.31
N PHE A 416 2.52 -10.73 -16.93
CA PHE A 416 2.32 -10.35 -15.55
C PHE A 416 0.87 -10.63 -15.14
N PRO A 417 0.64 -11.09 -13.91
CA PRO A 417 -0.70 -11.30 -13.38
C PRO A 417 -1.45 -9.99 -13.17
N GLU A 418 -2.75 -10.10 -12.93
CA GLU A 418 -3.65 -8.98 -12.65
C GLU A 418 -4.14 -9.05 -11.19
N PRO A 419 -4.51 -7.92 -10.56
CA PRO A 419 -5.12 -7.94 -9.23
C PRO A 419 -6.46 -8.69 -9.24
N ILE A 420 -6.88 -9.23 -8.08
CA ILE A 420 -8.15 -9.98 -7.96
C ILE A 420 -9.31 -9.18 -8.54
N ILE A 421 -9.37 -7.88 -8.20
CA ILE A 421 -10.32 -6.93 -8.75
C ILE A 421 -9.61 -5.68 -9.26
N THR A 422 -10.06 -5.19 -10.41
CA THR A 422 -9.87 -3.81 -10.85
C THR A 422 -11.24 -3.13 -10.90
N SER A 423 -11.50 -2.18 -10.01
CA SER A 423 -12.75 -1.42 -9.97
C SER A 423 -12.64 -0.15 -10.79
N HIS A 424 -13.67 0.13 -11.57
CA HIS A 424 -13.85 1.33 -12.38
C HIS A 424 -15.00 2.16 -11.81
N HIS A 425 -15.20 3.39 -12.31
CA HIS A 425 -16.25 4.29 -11.82
C HIS A 425 -17.66 3.63 -11.75
N ASN A 426 -17.98 2.74 -12.70
CA ASN A 426 -19.32 2.15 -12.85
C ASN A 426 -19.33 0.62 -12.95
N ASP A 427 -18.18 -0.05 -12.87
CA ASP A 427 -18.07 -1.49 -13.08
C ASP A 427 -16.82 -2.04 -12.38
N PHE A 428 -16.62 -3.35 -12.39
CA PHE A 428 -15.36 -3.96 -12.00
C PHE A 428 -15.00 -5.12 -12.93
N GLU A 429 -13.71 -5.42 -13.01
CA GLU A 429 -13.20 -6.61 -13.67
C GLU A 429 -12.48 -7.50 -12.66
N THR A 430 -12.56 -8.81 -12.86
CA THR A 430 -11.83 -9.80 -12.08
C THR A 430 -10.65 -10.34 -12.88
N ALA A 431 -9.57 -10.70 -12.18
CA ALA A 431 -8.46 -11.42 -12.79
C ALA A 431 -8.92 -12.74 -13.41
N LYS A 432 -8.18 -13.19 -14.43
CA LYS A 432 -8.36 -14.53 -15.01
C LYS A 432 -8.27 -15.60 -13.92
N GLY A 433 -9.23 -16.52 -13.90
CA GLY A 433 -9.26 -17.64 -12.95
C GLY A 433 -10.04 -17.36 -11.65
N VAL A 434 -10.46 -16.11 -11.41
CA VAL A 434 -11.39 -15.77 -10.32
C VAL A 434 -12.81 -16.17 -10.72
N ASP A 435 -13.35 -17.20 -10.07
CA ASP A 435 -14.77 -17.57 -10.17
C ASP A 435 -15.59 -16.97 -9.01
N ASP A 436 -16.91 -17.10 -9.08
CA ASP A 436 -17.83 -16.55 -8.06
C ASP A 436 -17.55 -17.08 -6.64
N ARG A 437 -16.98 -18.28 -6.51
CA ARG A 437 -16.68 -18.87 -5.20
C ARG A 437 -15.44 -18.23 -4.59
N ILE A 438 -14.39 -18.03 -5.39
CA ILE A 438 -13.20 -17.29 -4.99
C ILE A 438 -13.60 -15.85 -4.65
N LEU A 439 -14.42 -15.22 -5.49
CA LEU A 439 -14.89 -13.86 -5.30
C LEU A 439 -15.70 -13.70 -3.99
N LYS A 440 -16.54 -14.69 -3.67
CA LYS A 440 -17.28 -14.72 -2.39
C LYS A 440 -16.33 -14.83 -1.20
N LYS A 441 -15.34 -15.74 -1.25
CA LYS A 441 -14.33 -15.89 -0.17
C LYS A 441 -13.47 -14.63 -0.03
N TRP A 442 -13.09 -14.00 -1.14
CA TRP A 442 -12.42 -12.70 -1.13
C TRP A 442 -13.27 -11.62 -0.46
N ALA A 443 -14.56 -11.53 -0.76
CA ALA A 443 -15.45 -10.56 -0.12
C ALA A 443 -15.58 -10.81 1.39
N GLU A 444 -15.69 -12.07 1.82
CA GLU A 444 -15.69 -12.47 3.24
C GLU A 444 -14.38 -12.08 3.95
N PHE A 445 -13.23 -12.33 3.32
CA PHE A 445 -11.92 -11.89 3.81
C PHE A 445 -11.84 -10.37 3.97
N CYS A 446 -12.24 -9.63 2.94
CA CYS A 446 -12.24 -8.16 2.94
C CYS A 446 -13.11 -7.57 4.07
N LEU A 447 -14.29 -8.13 4.30
CA LEU A 447 -15.16 -7.75 5.42
C LEU A 447 -14.50 -8.03 6.78
N MET A 448 -13.88 -9.21 6.95
CA MET A 448 -13.19 -9.61 8.18
C MET A 448 -12.00 -8.70 8.48
N ALA A 449 -11.13 -8.51 7.50
CA ALA A 449 -9.97 -7.64 7.56
C ALA A 449 -10.35 -6.20 7.91
N ASN A 450 -11.41 -5.67 7.28
CA ASN A 450 -11.87 -4.32 7.55
C ASN A 450 -12.48 -4.17 8.95
N ALA A 451 -13.27 -5.15 9.42
CA ALA A 451 -13.80 -5.13 10.77
C ALA A 451 -12.66 -5.17 11.82
N MET A 452 -11.66 -6.02 11.62
CA MET A 452 -10.47 -6.10 12.46
C MET A 452 -9.76 -4.76 12.59
N GLU A 453 -9.46 -4.09 11.48
CA GLU A 453 -8.75 -2.81 11.54
C GLU A 453 -9.60 -1.71 12.20
N GLN A 454 -10.90 -1.61 11.89
CA GLN A 454 -11.78 -0.66 12.58
C GLN A 454 -11.77 -0.85 14.10
N LEU A 455 -11.81 -2.11 14.54
CA LEU A 455 -11.76 -2.46 15.96
C LEU A 455 -10.42 -2.10 16.62
N LEU A 456 -9.31 -2.41 15.95
CA LEU A 456 -7.96 -2.16 16.46
C LEU A 456 -7.55 -0.69 16.38
N ASP A 457 -8.19 0.09 15.50
CA ASP A 457 -8.11 1.55 15.44
C ASP A 457 -8.90 2.22 16.59
N GLY A 458 -9.48 1.43 17.50
CA GLY A 458 -10.17 1.91 18.70
C GLY A 458 -11.56 2.47 18.42
N LYS A 459 -12.22 2.06 17.33
CA LYS A 459 -13.59 2.48 17.04
C LYS A 459 -14.56 1.85 18.04
N GLU A 460 -15.54 2.64 18.46
CA GLU A 460 -16.69 2.20 19.27
C GLU A 460 -17.82 1.64 18.40
N VAL A 461 -17.78 1.93 17.09
CA VAL A 461 -18.77 1.51 16.09
C VAL A 461 -18.06 0.90 14.88
N ILE A 462 -18.65 -0.13 14.29
CA ILE A 462 -18.15 -0.75 13.06
C ILE A 462 -19.05 -0.32 11.90
N ALA A 463 -18.48 0.32 10.89
CA ALA A 463 -19.17 0.73 9.68
C ALA A 463 -19.20 -0.39 8.64
N CYS A 464 -20.34 -0.58 7.98
CA CYS A 464 -20.45 -1.49 6.84
C CYS A 464 -19.60 -1.00 5.66
N PRO A 465 -18.67 -1.81 5.12
CA PRO A 465 -17.80 -1.37 4.04
C PRO A 465 -18.51 -0.91 2.77
N ARG A 466 -19.64 -1.52 2.44
CA ARG A 466 -20.44 -1.12 1.27
C ARG A 466 -21.20 0.19 1.50
N ALA A 467 -21.78 0.39 2.69
CA ALA A 467 -22.56 1.58 2.98
C ALA A 467 -21.70 2.86 3.05
N TYR A 468 -20.42 2.71 3.41
CA TYR A 468 -19.47 3.81 3.58
C TYR A 468 -18.35 3.83 2.53
N SER A 469 -18.42 2.97 1.51
CA SER A 469 -17.40 2.83 0.46
C SER A 469 -15.97 2.69 1.02
N LEU A 470 -15.81 1.84 2.04
CA LEU A 470 -14.53 1.63 2.72
C LEU A 470 -13.59 0.68 1.98
N ILE A 471 -14.15 -0.18 1.11
CA ILE A 471 -13.40 -1.14 0.30
C ILE A 471 -13.80 -0.88 -1.16
N PRO A 472 -12.83 -0.70 -2.09
CA PRO A 472 -13.17 -0.53 -3.50
C PRO A 472 -13.96 -1.71 -4.05
N ALA A 473 -14.76 -1.45 -5.09
CA ALA A 473 -15.65 -2.40 -5.74
C ALA A 473 -16.85 -2.88 -4.92
N PHE A 474 -16.86 -2.73 -3.59
CA PHE A 474 -17.95 -3.24 -2.73
C PHE A 474 -19.33 -2.63 -3.06
N GLU A 475 -19.36 -1.46 -3.68
CA GLU A 475 -20.56 -0.83 -4.23
C GLU A 475 -21.32 -1.76 -5.20
N PHE A 476 -20.61 -2.63 -5.92
CA PHE A 476 -21.16 -3.57 -6.91
C PHE A 476 -21.64 -4.90 -6.28
N PHE A 477 -21.27 -5.21 -5.04
CA PHE A 477 -21.56 -6.51 -4.41
C PHE A 477 -22.87 -6.53 -3.63
N GLN A 478 -23.83 -7.34 -4.07
CA GLN A 478 -25.08 -7.59 -3.33
C GLN A 478 -24.88 -8.66 -2.26
N MET A 479 -24.60 -8.20 -1.03
CA MET A 479 -24.33 -9.09 0.11
C MET A 479 -25.53 -9.34 1.01
N ALA A 480 -26.64 -8.60 0.85
CA ALA A 480 -27.83 -8.70 1.69
C ALA A 480 -29.01 -9.31 0.95
N GLU A 481 -29.77 -10.17 1.62
CA GLU A 481 -31.08 -10.62 1.14
C GLU A 481 -31.98 -9.40 0.88
N GLY A 482 -32.67 -9.35 -0.26
CA GLY A 482 -33.47 -8.17 -0.63
C GLY A 482 -32.69 -6.96 -1.16
N GLY A 483 -31.36 -7.05 -1.26
CA GLY A 483 -30.46 -6.09 -1.89
C GLY A 483 -29.96 -4.98 -0.96
N CYS A 484 -28.64 -4.72 -0.92
CA CYS A 484 -28.10 -3.75 0.04
C CYS A 484 -28.54 -2.31 -0.25
N THR A 485 -28.80 -1.94 -1.52
CA THR A 485 -29.26 -0.58 -1.87
C THR A 485 -30.53 -0.20 -1.09
N LYS A 486 -31.50 -1.11 -1.02
CA LYS A 486 -32.74 -0.92 -0.27
C LYS A 486 -32.46 -0.74 1.22
N HIS A 487 -31.58 -1.56 1.79
CA HIS A 487 -31.22 -1.50 3.20
C HIS A 487 -30.45 -0.23 3.57
N ILE A 488 -29.55 0.24 2.70
CA ILE A 488 -28.78 1.48 2.86
C ILE A 488 -29.73 2.69 2.80
N GLN A 489 -30.60 2.75 1.78
CA GLN A 489 -31.61 3.81 1.65
C GLN A 489 -32.58 3.84 2.84
N GLY A 490 -33.00 2.66 3.31
CA GLY A 490 -33.82 2.50 4.50
C GLY A 490 -33.08 2.68 5.84
N ARG A 491 -31.79 3.04 5.82
CA ARG A 491 -30.93 3.22 7.01
C ARG A 491 -30.83 2.01 7.95
N THR A 492 -31.09 0.82 7.43
CA THR A 492 -30.93 -0.46 8.16
C THR A 492 -29.53 -1.06 7.99
N CYS A 493 -28.74 -0.53 7.06
CA CYS A 493 -27.34 -0.91 6.83
C CYS A 493 -26.47 0.35 6.94
N GLN A 494 -25.90 0.59 8.12
CA GLN A 494 -25.04 1.75 8.41
C GLN A 494 -23.89 1.34 9.34
N THR A 495 -23.81 1.95 10.52
CA THR A 495 -22.89 1.57 11.60
C THR A 495 -23.56 0.55 12.51
N TRP A 496 -22.72 -0.24 13.15
CA TRP A 496 -23.12 -1.25 14.10
C TRP A 496 -22.41 -1.01 15.44
N THR A 497 -23.14 -1.22 16.53
CA THR A 497 -22.65 -1.21 17.92
C THR A 497 -22.97 -2.54 18.59
N LEU A 498 -22.23 -2.87 19.65
CA LEU A 498 -22.42 -4.09 20.44
C LEU A 498 -23.90 -4.29 20.83
N GLY A 499 -24.44 -5.49 20.61
CA GLY A 499 -25.84 -5.83 20.92
C GLY A 499 -26.88 -5.45 19.87
N MET A 500 -26.51 -4.79 18.76
CA MET A 500 -27.46 -4.42 17.69
C MET A 500 -27.51 -5.40 16.50
N LEU A 501 -27.04 -6.64 16.65
CA LEU A 501 -26.96 -7.59 15.53
C LEU A 501 -28.33 -7.89 14.92
N SER A 502 -29.39 -7.97 15.73
CA SER A 502 -30.75 -8.22 15.24
C SER A 502 -31.28 -7.14 14.29
N SER A 503 -30.72 -5.92 14.33
CA SER A 503 -31.07 -4.84 13.40
C SER A 503 -30.35 -4.91 12.05
N LEU A 504 -29.31 -5.75 11.92
CA LEU A 504 -28.62 -5.92 10.65
C LEU A 504 -29.41 -6.86 9.73
N PRO A 505 -29.51 -6.55 8.42
CA PRO A 505 -30.10 -7.47 7.46
C PRO A 505 -29.30 -8.78 7.42
N ASN A 506 -29.95 -9.88 7.01
CA ASN A 506 -29.26 -11.13 6.70
C ASN A 506 -28.29 -10.86 5.54
N CYS A 507 -27.00 -10.73 5.85
CA CYS A 507 -25.98 -10.36 4.89
C CYS A 507 -24.59 -10.85 5.28
N GLY A 508 -23.65 -10.81 4.33
CA GLY A 508 -22.24 -11.15 4.57
C GLY A 508 -21.60 -10.36 5.73
N PHE A 509 -21.90 -9.05 5.85
CA PHE A 509 -21.39 -8.23 6.95
C PHE A 509 -21.91 -8.70 8.31
N ARG A 510 -23.20 -9.05 8.41
CA ARG A 510 -23.77 -9.62 9.64
C ARG A 510 -23.10 -10.94 10.00
N ASN A 511 -22.82 -11.79 9.02
CA ASN A 511 -22.11 -13.04 9.25
C ASN A 511 -20.70 -12.80 9.81
N VAL A 512 -19.98 -11.81 9.29
CA VAL A 512 -18.66 -11.44 9.83
C VAL A 512 -18.79 -10.91 11.26
N VAL A 513 -19.73 -10.01 11.55
CA VAL A 513 -19.98 -9.51 12.93
C VAL A 513 -20.28 -10.66 13.88
N ARG A 514 -21.05 -11.67 13.45
CA ARG A 514 -21.28 -12.90 14.21
C ARG A 514 -19.99 -13.68 14.45
N THR A 515 -19.22 -13.93 13.39
CA THR A 515 -17.98 -14.69 13.48
C THR A 515 -16.99 -14.03 14.44
N ILE A 516 -16.89 -12.71 14.43
CA ILE A 516 -15.97 -11.98 15.30
C ILE A 516 -16.49 -11.80 16.73
N ALA A 517 -17.43 -12.62 17.23
CA ALA A 517 -17.86 -12.64 18.63
C ALA A 517 -18.36 -11.29 19.16
N LEU A 518 -19.16 -10.59 18.35
CA LEU A 518 -19.73 -9.29 18.70
C LEU A 518 -21.24 -9.36 19.01
N GLU A 519 -21.80 -10.58 19.07
CA GLU A 519 -23.19 -10.84 19.45
C GLU A 519 -23.32 -10.88 20.97
N ASN A 520 -24.11 -9.98 21.55
CA ASN A 520 -24.62 -10.16 22.92
C ASN A 520 -25.87 -11.03 22.89
#